data_AF-A0A4Q6FN59-F1
#
_entry.id   AF-A0A4Q6FN59-F1
#
_cell.length_a   1.000
_cell.length_b   1.000
_cell.length_c   1.000
_cell.angle_alpha   90.00
_cell.angle_beta   90.00
_cell.angle_gamma   90.00
#
_symmetry.space_group_name_H-M   'P 1'
#
loop_
_entity.id
_entity.type
_entity.pdbx_description
1 polymer ?
#
loop_
_entity_poly.entity_id
_entity_poly.type
_entity_poly.pdbx_seq_one_letter_code
_entity_poly.pdbx_strand_id
1 'polypeptide(L)'
;MKGGAAQGDEDVKQKPDTGEAEETKVDRLPTAQCKAVSPGRSPLRRLSRFEYSNTLKDLVGDTTQPGSSLPAEEYGNGFGNDA
;
A
#
# COMPACT_ATOMS: atom_id res chain seq x y z
N MET A 1 38.77 5.55 -70.50
CA MET A 1 38.21 6.89 -70.21
C MET A 1 37.30 6.79 -68.99
N LYS A 2 37.55 7.65 -67.99
CA LYS A 2 36.68 8.02 -66.83
C LYS A 2 36.24 6.86 -65.92
N GLY A 3 36.59 6.82 -64.64
CA GLY A 3 36.36 7.86 -63.61
C GLY A 3 34.97 7.61 -63.01
N GLY A 4 34.71 7.65 -61.71
CA GLY A 4 35.47 7.98 -60.53
C GLY A 4 34.64 7.58 -59.30
N ALA A 5 35.26 7.72 -58.13
CA ALA A 5 34.72 7.42 -56.80
C ALA A 5 33.48 8.25 -56.42
N ALA A 6 32.73 7.77 -55.42
CA ALA A 6 32.31 8.59 -54.28
C ALA A 6 31.68 7.72 -53.16
N GLN A 7 32.37 7.62 -52.03
CA GLN A 7 31.77 7.55 -50.71
C GLN A 7 31.14 8.91 -50.36
N GLY A 8 30.13 8.90 -49.49
CA GLY A 8 29.57 10.12 -48.90
C GLY A 8 28.53 9.81 -47.82
N ASP A 9 28.99 9.80 -46.57
CA ASP A 9 28.23 10.16 -45.37
C ASP A 9 27.59 11.54 -45.54
N GLU A 10 26.33 11.72 -45.12
CA GLU A 10 25.75 13.05 -44.89
C GLU A 10 24.91 13.02 -43.61
N ASP A 11 25.55 13.49 -42.55
CA ASP A 11 24.99 13.95 -41.27
C ASP A 11 24.05 15.16 -41.43
N VAL A 12 22.96 15.12 -40.66
CA VAL A 12 22.31 16.21 -39.90
C VAL A 12 22.29 17.64 -40.47
N LYS A 13 21.08 18.14 -40.77
CA LYS A 13 20.54 19.46 -40.33
C LYS A 13 19.06 19.53 -40.72
N GLN A 14 18.10 19.89 -39.86
CA GLN A 14 17.88 21.26 -39.40
C GLN A 14 16.75 21.24 -38.32
N LYS A 15 17.03 21.76 -37.10
CA LYS A 15 16.04 22.40 -36.19
C LYS A 15 15.82 23.86 -36.70
N PRO A 16 14.76 24.62 -36.36
CA PRO A 16 13.94 24.53 -35.14
C PRO A 16 12.43 24.76 -35.36
N ASP A 17 11.59 24.52 -34.35
CA ASP A 17 10.47 25.43 -34.14
C ASP A 17 10.18 25.58 -32.65
N THR A 18 10.08 26.85 -32.30
CA THR A 18 9.96 27.41 -30.97
C THR A 18 8.50 27.29 -30.56
N GLY A 19 8.25 26.50 -29.51
CA GLY A 19 6.98 26.46 -28.82
C GLY A 19 7.26 26.34 -27.34
N GLU A 20 7.29 27.47 -26.65
CA GLU A 20 7.19 27.50 -25.19
C GLU A 20 5.79 27.03 -24.82
N ALA A 21 5.62 25.72 -24.63
CA ALA A 21 4.51 25.19 -23.87
C ALA A 21 4.90 25.28 -22.40
N GLU A 22 4.36 26.31 -21.75
CA GLU A 22 4.27 26.49 -20.31
C GLU A 22 4.13 25.14 -19.59
N GLU A 23 5.21 24.72 -18.93
CA GLU A 23 5.24 23.51 -18.11
C GLU A 23 4.37 23.75 -16.88
N THR A 24 3.07 23.42 -16.98
CA THR A 24 2.19 23.40 -15.82
C THR A 24 2.76 22.38 -14.83
N LYS A 25 3.38 22.88 -13.77
CA LYS A 25 3.84 22.11 -12.61
C LYS A 25 2.64 21.41 -11.99
N VAL A 26 2.35 20.20 -12.46
CA VAL A 26 1.49 19.27 -11.75
C VAL A 26 2.23 18.87 -10.49
N ASP A 27 1.86 19.49 -9.36
CA ASP A 27 2.29 19.05 -8.05
C ASP A 27 1.81 17.62 -7.86
N ARG A 28 2.71 16.69 -8.22
CA ARG A 28 2.49 15.26 -8.12
C ARG A 28 2.29 14.96 -6.63
N LEU A 29 1.04 14.75 -6.24
CA LEU A 29 0.68 14.21 -4.94
C LEU A 29 1.58 12.98 -4.69
N PRO A 30 2.11 12.82 -3.47
CA PRO A 30 3.02 11.74 -3.16
C PRO A 30 2.36 10.44 -3.60
N THR A 31 3.04 9.70 -4.48
CA THR A 31 2.61 8.36 -4.88
C THR A 31 2.46 7.55 -3.60
N ALA A 32 1.24 7.09 -3.29
CA ALA A 32 0.98 6.24 -2.15
C ALA A 32 2.02 5.12 -2.17
N GLN A 33 2.97 5.16 -1.23
CA GLN A 33 3.98 4.12 -1.16
C GLN A 33 3.23 2.87 -0.70
N CYS A 34 2.91 1.98 -1.65
CA CYS A 34 2.37 0.67 -1.37
C CYS A 34 3.44 -0.17 -0.65
N LYS A 35 3.74 0.18 0.60
CA LYS A 35 4.45 -0.70 1.50
C LYS A 35 3.43 -1.72 1.96
N ALA A 36 3.64 -2.97 1.58
CA ALA A 36 2.78 -4.06 2.02
C ALA A 36 2.67 -4.02 3.55
N VAL A 37 1.44 -3.99 4.06
CA VAL A 37 1.19 -4.10 5.50
C VAL A 37 1.70 -5.47 5.93
N SER A 38 2.80 -5.48 6.67
CA SER A 38 3.42 -6.69 7.20
C SER A 38 3.26 -6.66 8.72
N PRO A 39 2.09 -7.08 9.25
CA PRO A 39 1.97 -7.29 10.67
C PRO A 39 2.97 -8.39 11.04
N GLY A 40 3.82 -8.13 12.03
CA GLY A 40 4.75 -9.14 12.54
C GLY A 40 4.01 -10.35 13.13
N ARG A 41 4.74 -11.26 13.78
CA ARG A 41 4.10 -12.39 14.48
C ARG A 41 3.08 -11.87 15.49
N SER A 42 1.82 -12.30 15.31
CA SER A 42 0.79 -12.19 16.34
C SER A 42 0.85 -13.43 17.22
N PRO A 43 1.30 -13.34 18.49
CA PRO A 43 1.25 -14.49 19.39
C PRO A 43 -0.20 -14.94 19.59
N LEU A 44 -0.42 -16.24 19.76
CA LEU A 44 -1.73 -16.80 20.07
C LEU A 44 -2.15 -16.32 21.47
N ARG A 45 -3.33 -15.70 21.55
CA ARG A 45 -3.97 -15.29 22.80
C ARG A 45 -5.48 -15.37 22.65
N ARG A 46 -6.20 -15.39 23.78
CA ARG A 46 -7.65 -15.20 23.77
C ARG A 46 -7.97 -13.79 23.29
N LEU A 47 -8.94 -13.67 22.39
CA LEU A 47 -9.49 -12.38 21.98
C LEU A 47 -10.50 -11.92 23.04
N SER A 48 -10.45 -10.65 23.41
CA SER A 48 -11.55 -10.03 24.16
C SER A 48 -12.81 -9.95 23.30
N ARG A 49 -13.98 -9.77 23.92
CA ARG A 49 -15.26 -9.53 23.22
C ARG A 49 -15.19 -8.42 22.16
N PHE A 50 -14.46 -7.34 22.47
CA PHE A 50 -14.25 -6.22 21.56
C PHE A 50 -13.43 -6.64 20.34
N GLU A 51 -12.30 -7.32 20.58
CA GLU A 51 -11.41 -7.77 19.51
C GLU A 51 -12.06 -8.84 18.63
N TYR A 52 -12.83 -9.76 19.22
CA TYR A 52 -13.61 -10.74 18.49
C TYR A 52 -14.60 -10.07 17.51
N SER A 53 -15.35 -9.09 17.99
CA SER A 53 -16.32 -8.36 17.16
C SER A 53 -15.64 -7.61 16.02
N ASN A 54 -14.50 -6.96 16.28
CA ASN A 54 -13.73 -6.28 15.24
C ASN A 54 -13.11 -7.27 14.25
N THR A 55 -12.65 -8.43 14.72
CA THR A 55 -12.09 -9.47 13.85
C THR A 55 -13.14 -9.96 12.86
N LEU A 56 -14.37 -10.21 13.31
CA LEU A 56 -15.45 -10.63 12.41
C LEU A 56 -15.88 -9.51 11.46
N LYS A 57 -15.91 -8.27 11.94
CA LYS A 57 -16.12 -7.11 11.07
C LYS A 57 -15.07 -7.03 9.96
N ASP A 58 -13.79 -7.21 10.30
CA ASP A 58 -12.68 -7.01 9.37
C ASP A 58 -12.51 -8.20 8.40
N LEU A 59 -12.78 -9.42 8.86
CA LEU A 59 -12.60 -10.63 8.03
C LEU A 59 -13.82 -10.98 7.17
N VAL A 60 -15.03 -10.79 7.70
CA VAL A 60 -16.27 -11.22 7.04
C VAL A 60 -17.33 -10.14 6.92
N GLY A 61 -17.08 -8.93 7.45
CA GLY A 61 -18.03 -7.82 7.39
C GLY A 61 -19.18 -7.89 8.40
N ASP A 62 -19.09 -8.74 9.43
CA ASP A 62 -20.16 -8.85 10.44
C ASP A 62 -20.14 -7.64 11.39
N THR A 63 -21.20 -6.83 11.33
CA THR A 63 -21.36 -5.63 12.17
C THR A 63 -22.35 -5.81 13.32
N THR A 64 -22.85 -7.03 13.56
CA THR A 64 -23.87 -7.31 14.60
C THR A 64 -23.32 -7.25 16.03
N GLN A 65 -22.01 -7.04 16.21
CA GLN A 65 -21.31 -7.04 17.50
C GLN A 65 -21.51 -8.36 18.27
N PRO A 66 -21.16 -9.51 17.67
CA PRO A 66 -21.41 -10.83 18.26
C PRO A 66 -20.66 -11.08 19.57
N GLY A 67 -19.64 -10.28 19.89
CA GLY A 67 -19.01 -10.33 21.21
C GLY A 67 -19.94 -9.92 22.37
N SER A 68 -21.04 -9.21 22.10
CA SER A 68 -22.01 -8.78 23.11
C SER A 68 -22.80 -9.94 23.75
N SER A 69 -22.98 -11.05 23.02
CA SER A 69 -23.64 -12.25 23.54
C SER A 69 -22.70 -13.18 24.31
N LEU A 70 -21.41 -12.89 24.32
CA LEU A 70 -20.43 -13.66 25.09
C LEU A 70 -20.40 -13.21 26.56
N PRO A 71 -20.08 -14.12 27.50
CA PRO A 71 -19.85 -13.76 28.89
C PRO A 71 -18.85 -12.61 29.05
N ALA A 72 -19.03 -11.79 30.08
CA ALA A 72 -18.07 -10.74 30.38
C ALA A 72 -16.68 -11.33 30.64
N GLU A 73 -15.65 -10.68 30.09
CA GLU A 73 -14.27 -11.03 30.41
C GLU A 73 -14.02 -10.70 31.89
N GLU A 74 -13.53 -11.69 32.64
CA GLU A 74 -13.11 -11.47 34.03
C GLU A 74 -11.82 -10.63 34.06
N TYR A 75 -11.86 -9.47 34.70
CA TYR A 75 -10.66 -8.67 35.04
C TYR A 75 -10.16 -9.12 36.43
N GLY A 76 -9.67 -10.34 36.57
CA GLY A 76 -9.20 -10.84 37.87
C GLY A 76 -8.87 -12.33 37.87
N ASN A 77 -7.96 -12.73 38.76
CA ASN A 77 -7.35 -14.06 38.81
C ASN A 77 -8.40 -15.18 38.88
N GLY A 78 -8.72 -15.78 37.72
CA GLY A 78 -9.62 -16.93 37.58
C GLY A 78 -9.11 -18.23 38.21
N PHE A 79 -8.02 -18.16 38.97
CA PHE A 79 -7.52 -19.22 39.83
C PHE A 79 -7.25 -18.58 41.19
N GLY A 80 -8.11 -18.85 42.17
CA GLY A 80 -7.80 -18.58 43.58
C GLY A 80 -6.70 -19.54 44.03
N ASN A 81 -5.46 -19.28 43.62
CA ASN A 81 -4.26 -19.95 44.11
C ASN A 81 -3.62 -19.15 45.25
N ASP A 82 -4.42 -18.38 45.97
CA ASP A 82 -4.03 -17.73 47.21
C ASP A 82 -4.10 -18.80 48.31
N ALA A 83 -3.08 -19.67 48.32
CA ALA A 83 -2.86 -20.69 49.35
C ALA A 83 -2.11 -20.10 50.56
#